data_AF-A0A7J9YXB6-F1
#
_entry.id   AF-A0A7J9YXB6-F1
#
_cell.length_a   1.000
_cell.length_b   1.000
_cell.length_c   1.000
_cell.angle_alpha   90.00
_cell.angle_beta   90.00
_cell.angle_gamma   90.00
#
_symmetry.space_group_name_H-M   'P 1'
#
loop_
_entity.id
_entity.type
_entity.pdbx_description
1 polymer ?
#
loop_
_entity_poly.entity_id
_entity_poly.type
_entity_poly.pdbx_seq_one_letter_code
_entity_poly.pdbx_strand_id
1 'polypeptide(L)'
;MKRTAVGAAVLAACGLAIAMVAAAGGLASRGTAPVAAPTPDASIRSDSELAGRCVAILSRTNGRFIAAAGPGAYRAAARSPAQATAFYLKPTGLDTYLLYDQDAKLLGVGGEDGETAGAIRADAPGRPTEWTLTGLAGRAFAISSTVDGRRLAVRRSDGALTVTDNPAHGRAWLFALVPDRGCRPYPEAELGATGKPFSGTNPDGTVLGFAETHLHLAADLRAGGDIIAGKPFARFGITRALGSVADARKHGPDGGDDVTGNLLREGVPFGTHDTHGWPTFAGWPVNDTLTHQQAYYVWLERAWMAGLRLVVAQTVEDEPICRIEPTRTHSCDETHTIKLEIERLRGLERYVDAQSGGRGKGWFRLVYNPRQARRTIERGKLAVVIGVESSNPLGCGERIGKPRCTRADVDRGLDHLRRLGVRSLFPAHWVDNAFAGPALEGGARGVFINILNAFATGSYFRTEPCPHPGEGEEVTTLEPFELQVLASFFPAAAELAAEGMPTYPPGRRCNARGLTRLGRYLIGQMIERHMLIEVDHLSEAARDRVLEIAERRRYPVISSHNGTGGAWTPGQLRRLYALGGL
;
A
#
# COMPACT_ATOMS: atom_id res chain seq x y z
N MET A 1 -58.49 2.11 45.78
CA MET A 1 -57.68 2.87 46.77
C MET A 1 -56.85 3.88 45.99
N LYS A 2 -56.94 5.20 46.21
CA LYS A 2 -56.19 6.02 47.21
C LYS A 2 -54.69 5.68 47.20
N ARG A 3 -53.73 6.60 47.00
CA ARG A 3 -53.74 8.10 46.96
C ARG A 3 -52.40 8.59 46.31
N THR A 4 -52.41 9.50 45.32
CA THR A 4 -51.95 10.94 45.36
C THR A 4 -50.48 11.21 45.75
N ALA A 5 -49.73 12.19 45.20
CA ALA A 5 -49.92 13.15 44.09
C ALA A 5 -48.70 14.11 43.94
N VAL A 6 -48.49 14.72 42.73
CA VAL A 6 -47.82 16.03 42.45
C VAL A 6 -46.33 16.18 42.87
N GLY A 7 -45.40 16.90 42.23
CA GLY A 7 -45.29 17.79 41.04
C GLY A 7 -43.81 18.31 41.00
N ALA A 8 -43.33 19.24 40.16
CA ALA A 8 -43.85 19.98 39.00
C ALA A 8 -42.64 20.47 38.15
N ALA A 9 -42.83 21.27 37.08
CA ALA A 9 -41.76 21.70 36.15
C ALA A 9 -41.16 23.09 36.47
N VAL A 10 -39.88 23.31 36.12
CA VAL A 10 -39.26 24.64 35.95
C VAL A 10 -38.25 24.61 34.78
N LEU A 11 -38.39 25.54 33.82
CA LEU A 11 -37.34 25.89 32.86
C LEU A 11 -36.28 26.76 33.55
N ALA A 12 -35.00 26.52 33.29
CA ALA A 12 -33.94 27.47 33.60
C ALA A 12 -32.96 27.59 32.42
N ALA A 13 -33.02 28.73 31.72
CA ALA A 13 -31.97 29.14 30.81
C ALA A 13 -30.81 29.75 31.62
N CYS A 14 -29.56 29.44 31.25
CA CYS A 14 -28.38 30.16 31.70
C CYS A 14 -27.42 30.30 30.53
N GLY A 15 -27.36 31.51 29.96
CA GLY A 15 -26.22 31.91 29.14
C GLY A 15 -25.05 32.28 30.06
N LEU A 16 -23.82 32.02 29.61
CA LEU A 16 -22.62 32.57 30.24
C LEU A 16 -21.78 33.27 29.18
N ALA A 17 -21.36 34.49 29.49
CA ALA A 17 -20.63 35.35 28.58
C ALA A 17 -19.17 34.92 28.43
N ILE A 18 -18.64 34.98 27.21
CA ILE A 18 -17.20 34.96 26.96
C ILE A 18 -16.74 36.42 26.79
N ALA A 19 -15.90 36.88 27.72
CA ALA A 19 -15.37 38.24 27.69
C ALA A 19 -14.31 38.39 26.58
N MET A 20 -14.50 39.35 25.68
CA MET A 20 -13.44 39.78 24.78
C MET A 20 -12.43 40.67 25.52
N VAL A 21 -11.17 40.22 25.58
CA VAL A 21 -10.06 41.07 26.02
C VAL A 21 -9.64 41.96 24.85
N ALA A 22 -9.94 43.26 24.94
CA ALA A 22 -9.48 44.25 23.98
C ALA A 22 -8.04 44.67 24.29
N ALA A 23 -7.09 44.28 23.44
CA ALA A 23 -5.73 44.82 23.43
C ALA A 23 -5.65 46.02 22.48
N ALA A 24 -5.70 47.24 23.02
CA ALA A 24 -5.48 48.45 22.24
C ALA A 24 -3.98 48.61 21.91
N GLY A 25 -3.64 48.70 20.62
CA GLY A 25 -2.25 48.80 20.16
C GLY A 25 -2.12 49.54 18.83
N GLY A 26 -1.95 50.86 18.90
CA GLY A 26 -1.38 51.76 17.89
C GLY A 26 -1.64 51.50 16.39
N LEU A 27 -2.50 52.32 15.77
CA LEU A 27 -2.48 52.50 14.32
C LEU A 27 -1.14 53.15 13.91
N ALA A 28 -0.29 52.39 13.23
CA ALA A 28 0.80 52.92 12.41
C ALA A 28 0.50 52.60 10.94
N SER A 29 0.12 53.62 10.17
CA SER A 29 -0.19 53.53 8.74
C SER A 29 1.07 53.24 7.91
N ARG A 30 1.43 51.95 7.78
CA ARG A 30 2.42 51.53 6.79
C ARG A 30 1.78 51.51 5.41
N GLY A 31 2.14 52.49 4.59
CA GLY A 31 1.67 52.60 3.21
C GLY A 31 1.95 51.34 2.41
N THR A 32 0.98 50.92 1.60
CA THR A 32 1.11 49.81 0.66
C THR A 32 2.10 50.19 -0.44
N ALA A 33 3.36 49.76 -0.30
CA ALA A 33 4.28 49.77 -1.43
C ALA A 33 3.71 48.87 -2.55
N PRO A 34 3.78 49.30 -3.83
CA PRO A 34 3.31 48.46 -4.91
C PRO A 34 4.16 47.18 -4.99
N VAL A 35 3.50 46.02 -4.93
CA VAL A 35 4.17 44.73 -5.11
C VAL A 35 4.71 44.67 -6.54
N ALA A 36 6.04 44.66 -6.68
CA ALA A 36 6.68 44.57 -7.98
C ALA A 36 6.27 43.27 -8.70
N ALA A 37 5.98 43.37 -10.00
CA ALA A 37 5.67 42.21 -10.83
C ALA A 37 6.84 41.21 -10.84
N PRO A 38 6.58 39.88 -10.97
CA PRO A 38 7.64 38.89 -11.00
C PRO A 38 8.62 39.17 -12.16
N THR A 39 9.89 39.35 -11.84
CA THR A 39 10.93 39.53 -12.86
C THR A 39 11.11 38.26 -13.72
N PRO A 40 11.46 38.37 -15.01
CA PRO A 40 11.62 37.22 -15.92
C PRO A 40 12.65 36.16 -15.48
N ASP A 41 13.47 36.44 -14.47
CA ASP A 41 14.47 35.54 -13.88
C ASP A 41 13.87 34.45 -12.95
N ALA A 42 12.55 34.47 -12.71
CA ALA A 42 11.84 33.55 -11.82
C ALA A 42 11.50 32.16 -12.42
N SER A 43 11.85 31.88 -13.68
CA SER A 43 11.55 30.60 -14.34
C SER A 43 12.25 29.39 -13.68
N ILE A 44 11.55 28.26 -13.60
CA ILE A 44 12.08 26.98 -13.06
C ILE A 44 13.34 26.58 -13.84
N ARG A 45 14.37 26.14 -13.13
CA ARG A 45 15.73 25.98 -13.67
C ARG A 45 16.13 24.54 -13.96
N SER A 46 15.49 23.56 -13.32
CA SER A 46 15.76 22.13 -13.56
C SER A 46 14.55 21.23 -13.32
N ASP A 47 14.59 20.03 -13.90
CA ASP A 47 13.53 19.02 -13.80
C ASP A 47 13.29 18.58 -12.34
N SER A 48 14.32 18.61 -11.51
CA SER A 48 14.25 18.27 -10.07
C SER A 48 13.42 19.25 -9.21
N GLU A 49 13.04 20.41 -9.76
CA GLU A 49 12.24 21.42 -9.06
C GLU A 49 10.74 21.33 -9.37
N LEU A 50 10.32 20.48 -10.32
CA LEU A 50 8.97 20.48 -10.91
C LEU A 50 7.87 19.87 -10.03
N ALA A 51 8.21 18.94 -9.13
CA ALA A 51 7.22 18.16 -8.37
C ALA A 51 6.29 19.06 -7.54
N GLY A 52 4.98 18.94 -7.78
CA GLY A 52 3.95 19.70 -7.07
C GLY A 52 3.96 21.21 -7.33
N ARG A 53 4.65 21.68 -8.38
CA ARG A 53 4.71 23.12 -8.68
C ARG A 53 3.46 23.62 -9.39
N CYS A 54 3.14 24.87 -9.08
CA CYS A 54 2.14 25.70 -9.73
C CYS A 54 2.82 26.56 -10.79
N VAL A 55 2.42 26.45 -12.07
CA VAL A 55 3.09 27.15 -13.18
C VAL A 55 2.13 27.69 -14.24
N ALA A 56 2.45 28.87 -14.78
CA ALA A 56 1.96 29.36 -16.05
C ALA A 56 2.98 29.01 -17.14
N ILE A 57 2.52 28.48 -18.27
CA ILE A 57 3.41 27.97 -19.33
C ILE A 57 3.51 28.97 -20.48
N LEU A 58 4.71 29.52 -20.71
CA LEU A 58 5.01 30.47 -21.76
C LEU A 58 5.51 29.77 -23.03
N SER A 59 4.85 29.98 -24.17
CA SER A 59 5.36 29.52 -25.47
C SER A 59 6.50 30.42 -25.97
N ARG A 60 7.66 29.82 -26.27
CA ARG A 60 8.79 30.51 -26.93
C ARG A 60 8.58 30.70 -28.44
N THR A 61 7.43 30.27 -28.97
CA THR A 61 7.03 30.37 -30.38
C THR A 61 6.53 31.76 -30.73
N ASN A 62 5.64 32.31 -29.88
CA ASN A 62 4.92 33.57 -30.11
C ASN A 62 4.94 34.50 -28.88
N GLY A 63 5.61 34.13 -27.79
CA GLY A 63 5.70 34.94 -26.57
C GLY A 63 4.39 35.05 -25.79
N ARG A 64 3.45 34.11 -25.98
CA ARG A 64 2.17 34.05 -25.27
C ARG A 64 2.11 32.88 -24.30
N PHE A 65 1.37 33.06 -23.21
CA PHE A 65 1.08 32.00 -22.27
C PHE A 65 -0.05 31.10 -22.79
N ILE A 66 0.01 29.82 -22.41
CA ILE A 66 -1.06 28.85 -22.63
C ILE A 66 -2.28 29.27 -21.79
N ALA A 67 -3.44 29.32 -22.42
CA ALA A 67 -4.74 29.51 -21.79
C ALA A 67 -5.76 28.51 -22.37
N ALA A 68 -6.77 28.15 -21.58
CA ALA A 68 -7.90 27.35 -22.05
C ALA A 68 -8.65 28.09 -23.17
N ALA A 69 -9.09 27.33 -24.18
CA ALA A 69 -9.77 27.84 -25.36
C ALA A 69 -11.07 27.06 -25.56
N GLY A 70 -12.05 27.34 -24.69
CA GLY A 70 -13.27 26.55 -24.57
C GLY A 70 -13.06 25.28 -23.73
N PRO A 71 -14.03 24.33 -23.78
CA PRO A 71 -14.00 23.16 -22.91
C PRO A 71 -12.91 22.14 -23.27
N GLY A 72 -12.62 21.95 -24.57
CA GLY A 72 -11.81 20.82 -25.06
C GLY A 72 -10.39 21.15 -25.54
N ALA A 73 -9.95 22.41 -25.52
CA ALA A 73 -8.70 22.83 -26.15
C ALA A 73 -7.94 23.92 -25.36
N TYR A 74 -6.69 24.16 -25.77
CA TYR A 74 -5.83 25.23 -25.27
C TYR A 74 -5.21 26.04 -26.41
N ARG A 75 -4.88 27.31 -26.16
CA ARG A 75 -4.15 28.19 -27.07
C ARG A 75 -3.08 29.00 -26.36
N ALA A 76 -1.92 29.18 -27.00
CA ALA A 76 -0.91 30.14 -26.57
C ALA A 76 -1.33 31.56 -27.01
N ALA A 77 -2.24 32.17 -26.24
CA ALA A 77 -2.87 33.46 -26.56
C ALA A 77 -2.74 34.52 -25.46
N ALA A 78 -2.59 34.11 -24.19
CA ALA A 78 -2.57 35.01 -23.04
C ALA A 78 -1.31 35.90 -23.04
N ARG A 79 -1.47 37.17 -22.65
CA ARG A 79 -0.39 38.17 -22.73
C ARG A 79 0.46 38.29 -21.46
N SER A 80 -0.04 37.78 -20.34
CA SER A 80 0.60 37.80 -19.02
C SER A 80 0.26 36.52 -18.23
N PRO A 81 1.00 36.16 -17.16
CA PRO A 81 0.66 35.04 -16.28
C PRO A 81 -0.75 35.14 -15.70
N ALA A 82 -1.20 36.34 -15.32
CA ALA A 82 -2.53 36.58 -14.78
C ALA A 82 -3.70 36.33 -15.77
N GLN A 83 -3.40 36.13 -17.07
CA GLN A 83 -4.36 35.72 -18.09
C GLN A 83 -4.16 34.26 -18.53
N ALA A 84 -3.14 33.58 -18.00
CA ALA A 84 -2.78 32.23 -18.37
C ALA A 84 -3.66 31.20 -17.65
N THR A 85 -3.66 29.98 -18.18
CA THR A 85 -4.04 28.81 -17.41
C THR A 85 -2.87 28.42 -16.51
N ALA A 86 -3.15 28.29 -15.21
CA ALA A 86 -2.22 27.82 -14.20
C ALA A 86 -2.33 26.30 -14.06
N PHE A 87 -1.21 25.61 -14.22
CA PHE A 87 -1.11 24.16 -14.15
C PHE A 87 -0.38 23.73 -12.88
N TYR A 88 -0.97 22.77 -12.17
CA TYR A 88 -0.31 21.97 -11.14
C TYR A 88 0.41 20.79 -11.81
N LEU A 89 1.72 20.68 -11.57
CA LEU A 89 2.57 19.60 -12.08
C LEU A 89 2.54 18.41 -11.12
N LYS A 90 1.56 17.51 -11.27
CA LYS A 90 1.44 16.28 -10.47
C LYS A 90 2.42 15.21 -10.99
N PRO A 91 3.42 14.76 -10.20
CA PRO A 91 4.29 13.68 -10.63
C PRO A 91 3.54 12.36 -10.72
N THR A 92 3.75 11.64 -11.81
CA THR A 92 3.26 10.27 -12.05
C THR A 92 4.38 9.23 -11.98
N GLY A 93 5.62 9.69 -12.17
CA GLY A 93 6.88 8.96 -12.13
C GLY A 93 8.03 9.96 -11.94
N LEU A 94 9.28 9.50 -11.97
CA LEU A 94 10.44 10.34 -11.64
C LEU A 94 10.56 11.59 -12.54
N ASP A 95 10.24 11.45 -13.83
CA ASP A 95 10.41 12.49 -14.85
C ASP A 95 9.11 12.75 -15.65
N THR A 96 7.98 12.18 -15.20
CA THR A 96 6.68 12.23 -15.88
C THR A 96 5.62 12.88 -15.01
N TYR A 97 4.76 13.68 -15.64
CA TYR A 97 3.80 14.56 -14.98
C TYR A 97 2.45 14.56 -15.68
N LEU A 98 1.38 14.75 -14.88
CA LEU A 98 0.14 15.34 -15.36
C LEU A 98 0.26 16.87 -15.24
N LEU A 99 -0.20 17.60 -16.25
CA LEU A 99 -0.39 19.04 -16.17
C LEU A 99 -1.89 19.29 -15.94
N TYR A 100 -2.24 19.50 -14.67
CA TYR A 100 -3.63 19.63 -14.20
C TYR A 100 -3.97 21.10 -13.99
N ASP A 101 -4.99 21.61 -14.68
CA ASP A 101 -5.29 23.03 -14.70
C ASP A 101 -6.25 23.50 -13.60
N GLN A 102 -6.42 24.82 -13.47
CA GLN A 102 -7.24 25.40 -12.41
C GLN A 102 -8.72 24.99 -12.43
N ASP A 103 -9.27 24.59 -13.58
CA ASP A 103 -10.68 24.13 -13.70
C ASP A 103 -10.78 22.59 -13.67
N ALA A 104 -9.78 21.92 -13.09
CA ALA A 104 -9.70 20.47 -12.92
C ALA A 104 -9.60 19.65 -14.22
N LYS A 105 -9.10 20.24 -15.31
CA LYS A 105 -8.85 19.51 -16.57
C LYS A 105 -7.37 19.15 -16.72
N LEU A 106 -7.09 18.22 -17.61
CA LEU A 106 -5.75 17.72 -17.91
C LEU A 106 -5.33 18.12 -19.32
N LEU A 107 -4.10 18.58 -19.50
CA LEU A 107 -3.49 18.66 -20.82
C LEU A 107 -3.20 17.24 -21.32
N GLY A 108 -3.69 16.88 -22.50
CA GLY A 108 -3.44 15.58 -23.11
C GLY A 108 -3.35 15.62 -24.64
N VAL A 109 -3.18 14.45 -25.23
CA VAL A 109 -3.18 14.20 -26.66
C VAL A 109 -4.52 13.59 -27.06
N GLY A 110 -5.17 14.15 -28.08
CA GLY A 110 -6.44 13.66 -28.61
C GLY A 110 -6.27 12.78 -29.85
N GLY A 111 -7.33 12.05 -30.18
CA GLY A 111 -7.40 11.11 -31.30
C GLY A 111 -7.50 9.66 -30.82
N GLU A 112 -8.46 8.93 -31.39
CA GLU A 112 -8.39 7.47 -31.50
C GLU A 112 -7.71 7.15 -32.85
N ASP A 113 -7.01 6.02 -32.92
CA ASP A 113 -6.57 5.33 -34.14
C ASP A 113 -6.11 6.20 -35.34
N GLY A 114 -5.10 7.03 -35.10
CA GLY A 114 -4.17 7.46 -36.15
C GLY A 114 -4.46 8.76 -36.91
N GLU A 115 -5.62 9.41 -36.73
CA GLU A 115 -5.87 10.73 -37.34
C GLU A 115 -5.38 11.91 -36.47
N THR A 116 -5.25 13.09 -37.08
CA THR A 116 -4.40 14.21 -36.62
C THR A 116 -4.59 14.61 -35.16
N ALA A 117 -3.68 14.12 -34.32
CA ALA A 117 -3.66 14.37 -32.89
C ALA A 117 -3.42 15.84 -32.52
N GLY A 118 -4.47 16.50 -32.00
CA GLY A 118 -4.37 17.80 -31.35
C GLY A 118 -4.02 17.67 -29.87
N ALA A 119 -3.61 18.77 -29.23
CA ALA A 119 -3.58 18.83 -27.78
C ALA A 119 -4.99 19.10 -27.25
N ILE A 120 -5.48 18.24 -26.35
CA ILE A 120 -6.83 18.30 -25.79
C ILE A 120 -6.83 18.70 -24.31
N ARG A 121 -8.00 19.11 -23.86
CA ARG A 121 -8.35 19.38 -22.46
C ARG A 121 -9.27 18.27 -21.97
N ALA A 122 -8.69 17.30 -21.27
CA ALA A 122 -9.34 16.04 -20.88
C ALA A 122 -9.83 16.03 -19.42
N ASP A 123 -10.83 15.20 -19.12
CA ASP A 123 -11.42 15.07 -17.78
C ASP A 123 -10.71 14.03 -16.89
N ALA A 124 -10.18 12.97 -17.48
CA ALA A 124 -9.70 11.79 -16.76
C ALA A 124 -8.19 11.55 -16.99
N PRO A 125 -7.45 11.11 -15.95
CA PRO A 125 -6.03 10.79 -16.10
C PRO A 125 -5.82 9.43 -16.77
N GLY A 126 -4.86 9.40 -17.69
CA GLY A 126 -4.38 8.20 -18.40
C GLY A 126 -3.05 8.48 -19.12
N ARG A 127 -2.55 7.51 -19.91
CA ARG A 127 -1.35 7.71 -20.76
C ARG A 127 -1.46 8.93 -21.69
N PRO A 128 -2.60 9.22 -22.36
CA PRO A 128 -2.70 10.39 -23.24
C PRO A 128 -2.56 11.74 -22.52
N THR A 129 -2.74 11.81 -21.20
CA THR A 129 -2.60 13.03 -20.38
C THR A 129 -1.26 13.14 -19.67
N GLU A 130 -0.36 12.18 -19.88
CA GLU A 130 0.91 12.08 -19.17
C GLU A 130 2.08 12.47 -20.08
N TRP A 131 2.92 13.37 -19.56
CA TRP A 131 3.99 14.00 -20.32
C TRP A 131 5.33 13.88 -19.60
N THR A 132 6.40 13.66 -20.37
CA THR A 132 7.77 13.88 -19.93
C THR A 132 8.10 15.36 -20.09
N LEU A 133 8.62 15.99 -19.03
CA LEU A 133 9.12 17.37 -19.06
C LEU A 133 10.65 17.30 -19.03
N THR A 134 11.32 17.87 -20.04
CA THR A 134 12.79 17.84 -20.14
C THR A 134 13.34 19.24 -20.25
N GLY A 135 14.18 19.62 -19.29
CA GLY A 135 14.90 20.88 -19.24
C GLY A 135 15.98 20.99 -20.31
N LEU A 136 16.10 22.17 -20.90
CA LEU A 136 17.00 22.50 -22.01
C LEU A 136 17.76 23.80 -21.71
N ALA A 137 18.83 24.03 -22.46
CA ALA A 137 19.61 25.26 -22.38
C ALA A 137 18.74 26.53 -22.51
N GLY A 138 19.09 27.57 -21.76
CA GLY A 138 18.36 28.85 -21.77
C GLY A 138 17.02 28.83 -20.99
N ARG A 139 16.84 27.89 -20.05
CA ARG A 139 15.58 27.69 -19.29
C ARG A 139 14.39 27.54 -20.22
N ALA A 140 14.54 26.58 -21.13
CA ALA A 140 13.46 26.10 -21.97
C ALA A 140 13.12 24.66 -21.58
N PHE A 141 11.89 24.24 -21.83
CA PHE A 141 11.44 22.87 -21.62
C PHE A 141 10.87 22.33 -22.94
N ALA A 142 11.18 21.06 -23.23
CA ALA A 142 10.38 20.23 -24.11
C ALA A 142 9.33 19.49 -23.28
N ILE A 143 8.12 19.36 -23.82
CA ILE A 143 7.01 18.61 -23.24
C ILE A 143 6.67 17.50 -24.24
N SER A 144 6.97 16.24 -23.90
CA SER A 144 6.86 15.07 -24.79
C SER A 144 5.79 14.10 -24.30
N SER A 145 4.93 13.66 -25.22
CA SER A 145 3.89 12.65 -24.99
C SER A 145 4.52 11.33 -24.55
N THR A 146 4.00 10.72 -23.48
CA THR A 146 4.41 9.37 -23.06
C THR A 146 3.75 8.25 -23.87
N VAL A 147 2.86 8.58 -24.82
CA VAL A 147 2.25 7.61 -25.74
C VAL A 147 3.23 7.22 -26.84
N ASP A 148 3.84 8.22 -27.49
CA ASP A 148 4.55 8.11 -28.78
C ASP A 148 5.82 8.99 -28.89
N GLY A 149 6.14 9.76 -27.85
CA GLY A 149 7.31 10.66 -27.82
C GLY A 149 7.13 12.00 -28.54
N ARG A 150 6.01 12.21 -29.26
CA ARG A 150 5.75 13.47 -29.98
C ARG A 150 5.72 14.66 -29.03
N ARG A 151 6.19 15.81 -29.49
CA ARG A 151 6.32 17.03 -28.68
C ARG A 151 5.09 17.89 -28.78
N LEU A 152 4.67 18.45 -27.65
CA LEU A 152 3.75 19.58 -27.63
C LEU A 152 4.36 20.74 -28.42
N ALA A 153 3.57 21.40 -29.26
CA ALA A 153 3.98 22.54 -30.05
C ALA A 153 2.84 23.56 -30.18
N VAL A 154 3.19 24.77 -30.59
CA VAL A 154 2.25 25.86 -30.86
C VAL A 154 2.23 26.17 -32.35
N ARG A 155 1.05 26.05 -32.97
CA ARG A 155 0.83 26.45 -34.36
C ARG A 155 0.89 27.97 -34.48
N ARG A 156 1.75 28.47 -35.36
CA ARG A 156 2.05 29.92 -35.47
C ARG A 156 0.88 30.78 -35.94
N SER A 157 0.00 30.25 -36.79
CA SER A 157 -1.10 31.02 -37.40
C SER A 157 -2.18 31.45 -36.41
N ASP A 158 -2.49 30.61 -35.43
CA ASP A 158 -3.65 30.79 -34.55
C ASP A 158 -3.37 30.48 -33.06
N GLY A 159 -2.12 30.17 -32.73
CA GLY A 159 -1.68 29.83 -31.37
C GLY A 159 -2.23 28.50 -30.84
N ALA A 160 -2.86 27.65 -31.67
CA ALA A 160 -3.38 26.35 -31.22
C ALA A 160 -2.25 25.44 -30.71
N LEU A 161 -2.51 24.72 -29.63
CA LEU A 161 -1.63 23.65 -29.18
C LEU A 161 -1.87 22.40 -30.03
N THR A 162 -0.79 21.78 -30.45
CA THR A 162 -0.75 20.58 -31.30
C THR A 162 0.35 19.64 -30.80
N VAL A 163 0.38 18.39 -31.26
CA VAL A 163 1.57 17.55 -31.13
C VAL A 163 2.26 17.37 -32.47
N THR A 164 3.58 17.30 -32.46
CA THR A 164 4.40 17.21 -33.67
C THR A 164 5.57 16.25 -33.46
N ASP A 165 5.99 15.57 -34.53
CA ASP A 165 7.18 14.74 -34.52
C ASP A 165 8.41 15.58 -34.22
N ASN A 166 9.34 15.03 -33.45
CA ASN A 166 10.49 15.72 -32.85
C ASN A 166 11.30 16.56 -33.87
N PRO A 167 11.09 17.88 -33.99
CA PRO A 167 11.78 18.67 -35.01
C PRO A 167 13.16 19.04 -34.48
N ALA A 168 14.22 18.64 -35.20
CA ALA A 168 15.60 18.91 -34.82
C ALA A 168 15.90 20.42 -34.60
N HIS A 169 15.11 21.31 -35.22
CA HIS A 169 15.28 22.75 -35.17
C HIS A 169 13.97 23.51 -34.95
N GLY A 170 14.08 24.73 -34.40
CA GLY A 170 12.97 25.66 -34.23
C GLY A 170 12.54 25.89 -32.78
N ARG A 171 11.67 26.89 -32.58
CA ARG A 171 11.16 27.30 -31.26
C ARG A 171 9.71 26.86 -31.01
N ALA A 172 9.09 26.16 -31.97
CA ALA A 172 7.66 25.82 -32.00
C ALA A 172 7.20 24.95 -30.81
N TRP A 173 8.13 24.15 -30.28
CA TRP A 173 7.95 23.16 -29.22
C TRP A 173 8.71 23.52 -27.93
N LEU A 174 9.25 24.76 -27.84
CA LEU A 174 9.99 25.24 -26.67
C LEU A 174 9.06 26.05 -25.77
N PHE A 175 9.02 25.68 -24.50
CA PHE A 175 8.24 26.35 -23.47
C PHE A 175 9.14 26.92 -22.36
N ALA A 176 8.61 27.79 -21.52
CA ALA A 176 9.19 28.11 -20.23
C ALA A 176 8.12 28.03 -19.14
N LEU A 177 8.51 27.48 -17.99
CA LEU A 177 7.64 27.29 -16.84
C LEU A 177 7.88 28.46 -15.88
N VAL A 178 6.86 29.31 -15.73
CA VAL A 178 6.88 30.50 -14.87
C VAL A 178 6.07 30.17 -13.61
N PRO A 179 6.60 30.36 -12.39
CA PRO A 179 5.84 30.09 -11.17
C PRO A 179 4.54 30.88 -11.10
N ASP A 180 3.47 30.21 -10.70
CA ASP A 180 2.14 30.76 -10.50
C ASP A 180 1.61 30.42 -9.10
N ARG A 181 0.39 30.84 -8.77
CA ARG A 181 -0.32 30.55 -7.51
C ARG A 181 -1.80 30.21 -7.68
N GLY A 182 -2.36 30.34 -8.89
CA GLY A 182 -3.79 30.14 -9.18
C GLY A 182 -4.17 28.73 -9.63
N CYS A 183 -3.26 27.75 -9.57
CA CYS A 183 -3.58 26.37 -9.92
C CYS A 183 -4.41 25.68 -8.82
N ARG A 184 -5.23 24.71 -9.23
CA ARG A 184 -5.91 23.79 -8.34
C ARG A 184 -4.98 22.63 -7.99
N PRO A 185 -4.82 22.24 -6.70
CA PRO A 185 -4.11 21.02 -6.34
C PRO A 185 -4.77 19.78 -6.97
N TYR A 186 -3.95 18.82 -7.40
CA TYR A 186 -4.46 17.53 -7.88
C TYR A 186 -5.12 16.75 -6.71
N PRO A 187 -6.22 16.01 -6.95
CA PRO A 187 -6.87 15.21 -5.90
C PRO A 187 -5.92 14.23 -5.21
N GLU A 188 -5.85 14.30 -3.89
CA GLU A 188 -4.99 13.48 -3.03
C GLU A 188 -5.58 13.43 -1.61
N ALA A 189 -5.25 12.42 -0.81
CA ALA A 189 -5.67 12.37 0.59
C ALA A 189 -5.07 13.52 1.43
N GLU A 190 -5.82 14.00 2.42
CA GLU A 190 -5.26 14.93 3.41
C GLU A 190 -4.20 14.25 4.27
N LEU A 191 -3.02 14.86 4.37
CA LEU A 191 -1.91 14.33 5.15
C LEU A 191 -2.16 14.40 6.67
N GLY A 192 -2.95 15.37 7.14
CA GLY A 192 -3.30 15.50 8.56
C GLY A 192 -2.12 15.72 9.52
N ALA A 193 -0.94 16.09 9.01
CA ALA A 193 0.28 16.32 9.79
C ALA A 193 1.05 17.55 9.27
N THR A 194 1.77 18.23 10.17
CA THR A 194 2.61 19.39 9.86
C THR A 194 3.93 19.34 10.63
N GLY A 195 4.88 20.22 10.28
CA GLY A 195 6.20 20.29 10.91
C GLY A 195 7.28 19.51 10.17
N LYS A 196 8.48 19.43 10.77
CA LYS A 196 9.66 18.76 10.21
C LYS A 196 9.97 17.49 11.01
N PRO A 197 9.97 16.30 10.40
CA PRO A 197 10.34 15.07 11.10
C PRO A 197 11.76 15.09 11.65
N PHE A 198 11.97 14.40 12.78
CA PHE A 198 13.28 14.28 13.42
C PHE A 198 14.31 13.65 12.47
N SER A 199 15.52 14.21 12.46
CA SER A 199 16.70 13.68 11.75
C SER A 199 17.93 13.84 12.63
N GLY A 200 18.88 12.93 12.52
CA GLY A 200 20.11 12.90 13.33
C GLY A 200 20.06 11.83 14.42
N THR A 201 20.73 12.11 15.53
CA THR A 201 20.83 11.23 16.69
C THR A 201 20.64 12.03 17.97
N ASN A 202 20.27 11.33 19.04
CA ASN A 202 20.37 11.84 20.40
C ASN A 202 21.87 12.00 20.80
N PRO A 203 22.18 12.72 21.89
CA PRO A 203 23.57 12.95 22.34
C PRO A 203 24.38 11.69 22.67
N ASP A 204 23.70 10.61 23.05
CA ASP A 204 24.27 9.27 23.31
C ASP A 204 24.50 8.44 22.03
N GLY A 205 24.17 8.99 20.86
CA GLY A 205 24.22 8.28 19.59
C GLY A 205 23.05 7.32 19.35
N THR A 206 21.92 7.42 20.05
CA THR A 206 20.68 6.69 19.72
C THR A 206 19.84 7.42 18.67
N VAL A 207 18.82 6.75 18.11
CA VAL A 207 17.80 7.36 17.24
C VAL A 207 16.44 7.32 17.92
N LEU A 208 15.60 8.32 17.66
CA LEU A 208 14.28 8.47 18.27
C LEU A 208 13.14 8.16 17.28
N GLY A 209 12.19 7.35 17.72
CA GLY A 209 10.96 7.01 17.00
C GLY A 209 10.44 5.63 17.40
N PHE A 210 9.44 5.13 16.68
CA PHE A 210 8.90 3.78 16.83
C PHE A 210 9.08 2.95 15.55
N ALA A 211 8.90 1.64 15.68
CA ALA A 211 8.92 0.69 14.57
C ALA A 211 7.54 0.04 14.42
N GLU A 212 7.17 -0.22 13.18
CA GLU A 212 6.09 -1.13 12.80
C GLU A 212 6.76 -2.44 12.34
N THR A 213 6.57 -3.51 13.09
CA THR A 213 7.20 -4.81 12.80
C THR A 213 6.39 -5.64 11.79
N HIS A 214 5.17 -5.24 11.45
CA HIS A 214 4.32 -6.02 10.58
C HIS A 214 3.36 -5.16 9.73
N LEU A 215 3.63 -5.00 8.43
CA LEU A 215 2.73 -4.24 7.55
C LEU A 215 2.67 -4.76 6.10
N HIS A 216 1.49 -5.14 5.64
CA HIS A 216 1.26 -5.56 4.25
C HIS A 216 1.08 -4.39 3.29
N LEU A 217 2.17 -3.67 3.00
CA LEU A 217 2.11 -2.54 2.07
C LEU A 217 1.72 -2.95 0.63
N ALA A 218 2.02 -4.16 0.19
CA ALA A 218 1.79 -4.64 -1.19
C ALA A 218 0.64 -5.66 -1.30
N ALA A 219 -0.21 -5.76 -0.26
CA ALA A 219 -1.33 -6.70 -0.16
C ALA A 219 -2.24 -6.75 -1.39
N ASP A 220 -2.38 -5.65 -2.15
CA ASP A 220 -3.20 -5.61 -3.37
C ASP A 220 -2.81 -6.61 -4.48
N LEU A 221 -1.70 -7.34 -4.30
CA LEU A 221 -1.27 -8.44 -5.16
C LEU A 221 -1.53 -9.84 -4.56
N ARG A 222 -1.91 -9.96 -3.28
CA ARG A 222 -2.27 -11.24 -2.63
C ARG A 222 -3.41 -11.93 -3.38
N ALA A 223 -3.46 -13.26 -3.28
CA ALA A 223 -4.48 -14.13 -3.83
C ALA A 223 -4.71 -13.94 -5.34
N GLY A 224 -3.61 -13.84 -6.09
CA GLY A 224 -3.67 -13.57 -7.54
C GLY A 224 -3.99 -12.12 -7.93
N GLY A 225 -4.10 -11.20 -6.96
CA GLY A 225 -4.12 -9.75 -7.17
C GLY A 225 -5.39 -9.18 -7.79
N ASP A 226 -6.50 -9.92 -7.77
CA ASP A 226 -7.81 -9.40 -8.20
C ASP A 226 -8.86 -9.36 -7.08
N ILE A 227 -8.66 -10.05 -5.94
CA ILE A 227 -9.51 -9.85 -4.76
C ILE A 227 -9.35 -8.42 -4.22
N ILE A 228 -8.19 -8.09 -3.65
CA ILE A 228 -8.09 -6.89 -2.80
C ILE A 228 -8.38 -5.59 -3.57
N ALA A 229 -9.39 -4.85 -3.12
CA ALA A 229 -9.74 -3.53 -3.62
C ALA A 229 -8.78 -2.46 -3.07
N GLY A 230 -8.27 -1.61 -3.95
CA GLY A 230 -7.32 -0.56 -3.61
C GLY A 230 -5.86 -0.87 -3.95
N LYS A 231 -4.96 0.10 -3.75
CA LYS A 231 -3.50 0.01 -3.99
C LYS A 231 -2.73 0.96 -3.06
N PRO A 232 -1.50 0.63 -2.61
CA PRO A 232 -0.68 1.52 -1.76
C PRO A 232 -0.28 2.84 -2.43
N PHE A 233 -0.24 2.85 -3.76
CA PHE A 233 -0.11 4.02 -4.61
C PHE A 233 -0.64 3.68 -6.01
N ALA A 234 -0.91 4.70 -6.82
CA ALA A 234 -1.13 4.52 -8.26
C ALA A 234 -0.44 5.64 -9.04
N ARG A 235 0.00 5.32 -10.26
CA ARG A 235 0.67 6.24 -11.19
C ARG A 235 -0.04 7.58 -11.34
N PHE A 236 -1.37 7.58 -11.31
CA PHE A 236 -2.21 8.77 -11.48
C PHE A 236 -2.91 9.23 -10.17
N GLY A 237 -2.32 8.93 -9.01
CA GLY A 237 -2.82 9.40 -7.71
C GLY A 237 -4.04 8.64 -7.18
N ILE A 238 -4.63 9.17 -6.11
CA ILE A 238 -5.61 8.48 -5.26
C ILE A 238 -6.88 8.01 -6.00
N THR A 239 -7.34 8.78 -6.98
CA THR A 239 -8.52 8.45 -7.81
C THR A 239 -8.39 7.14 -8.59
N ARG A 240 -7.15 6.66 -8.80
CA ARG A 240 -6.86 5.35 -9.41
C ARG A 240 -6.32 4.32 -8.41
N ALA A 241 -5.97 4.75 -7.19
CA ALA A 241 -5.47 3.87 -6.14
C ALA A 241 -6.61 3.33 -5.27
N LEU A 242 -7.55 4.18 -4.85
CA LEU A 242 -8.57 3.87 -3.83
C LEU A 242 -10.00 4.25 -4.26
N GLY A 243 -10.24 4.52 -5.55
CA GLY A 243 -11.54 5.02 -6.02
C GLY A 243 -12.65 3.95 -6.05
N SER A 244 -13.84 4.29 -5.56
CA SER A 244 -15.00 3.38 -5.44
C SER A 244 -15.36 2.62 -6.72
N VAL A 245 -15.24 3.23 -7.90
CA VAL A 245 -15.54 2.57 -9.20
C VAL A 245 -14.62 1.37 -9.48
N ALA A 246 -13.41 1.35 -8.93
CA ALA A 246 -12.50 0.21 -9.09
C ALA A 246 -12.84 -0.96 -8.15
N ASP A 247 -13.47 -0.64 -7.02
CA ASP A 247 -13.91 -1.57 -5.98
C ASP A 247 -15.28 -2.17 -6.32
N ALA A 248 -16.26 -1.34 -6.67
CA ALA A 248 -17.60 -1.77 -7.11
C ALA A 248 -17.61 -2.65 -8.38
N ARG A 249 -16.49 -2.76 -9.10
CA ARG A 249 -16.27 -3.68 -10.22
C ARG A 249 -15.74 -5.05 -9.79
N LYS A 250 -15.13 -5.14 -8.60
CA LYS A 250 -14.59 -6.36 -7.99
C LYS A 250 -15.59 -6.99 -7.02
N HIS A 251 -16.12 -6.18 -6.10
CA HIS A 251 -16.99 -6.61 -5.01
C HIS A 251 -18.48 -6.34 -5.27
N GLY A 252 -18.84 -5.87 -6.46
CA GLY A 252 -20.20 -5.44 -6.79
C GLY A 252 -20.55 -4.07 -6.18
N PRO A 253 -21.69 -3.46 -6.54
CA PRO A 253 -22.05 -2.10 -6.14
C PRO A 253 -22.29 -1.92 -4.63
N ASP A 254 -22.48 -3.01 -3.89
CA ASP A 254 -22.81 -3.06 -2.46
C ASP A 254 -22.04 -4.17 -1.71
N GLY A 255 -20.90 -4.63 -2.23
CA GLY A 255 -20.09 -5.67 -1.59
C GLY A 255 -20.64 -7.10 -1.74
N GLY A 256 -21.74 -7.29 -2.48
CA GLY A 256 -22.39 -8.59 -2.69
C GLY A 256 -21.54 -9.64 -3.41
N ASP A 257 -20.60 -9.23 -4.27
CA ASP A 257 -19.75 -10.14 -5.04
C ASP A 257 -18.45 -10.51 -4.29
N ASP A 258 -18.17 -9.89 -3.14
CA ASP A 258 -16.99 -10.21 -2.30
C ASP A 258 -17.20 -11.48 -1.45
N VAL A 259 -17.36 -12.62 -2.11
CA VAL A 259 -17.60 -13.91 -1.46
C VAL A 259 -16.51 -14.22 -0.42
N THR A 260 -15.24 -14.03 -0.77
CA THR A 260 -14.09 -14.35 0.09
C THR A 260 -13.96 -13.37 1.25
N GLY A 261 -14.21 -12.07 1.06
CA GLY A 261 -14.20 -11.09 2.15
C GLY A 261 -15.38 -11.23 3.10
N ASN A 262 -16.59 -11.45 2.59
CA ASN A 262 -17.77 -11.75 3.40
C ASN A 262 -17.54 -13.02 4.26
N LEU A 263 -16.95 -14.07 3.69
CA LEU A 263 -16.61 -15.30 4.41
C LEU A 263 -15.53 -15.09 5.48
N LEU A 264 -14.48 -14.31 5.20
CA LEU A 264 -13.41 -14.01 6.14
C LEU A 264 -13.81 -13.03 7.27
N ARG A 265 -14.87 -12.23 7.06
CA ARG A 265 -15.40 -11.23 7.99
C ARG A 265 -16.57 -11.76 8.82
N GLU A 266 -17.63 -12.20 8.17
CA GLU A 266 -18.91 -12.59 8.77
C GLU A 266 -19.07 -14.12 8.91
N GLY A 267 -18.18 -14.90 8.30
CA GLY A 267 -18.21 -16.36 8.36
C GLY A 267 -19.16 -17.04 7.37
N VAL A 268 -19.78 -16.27 6.48
CA VAL A 268 -20.69 -16.77 5.43
C VAL A 268 -20.31 -16.18 4.06
N PRO A 269 -20.45 -16.94 2.96
CA PRO A 269 -20.02 -16.51 1.61
C PRO A 269 -20.92 -15.45 0.96
N PHE A 270 -21.89 -14.90 1.71
CA PHE A 270 -22.85 -13.90 1.26
C PHE A 270 -22.96 -12.78 2.30
N GLY A 271 -23.12 -11.55 1.84
CA GLY A 271 -23.19 -10.36 2.67
C GLY A 271 -23.20 -9.13 1.80
N THR A 272 -23.28 -7.95 2.41
CA THR A 272 -23.11 -6.66 1.73
C THR A 272 -22.29 -5.73 2.62
N HIS A 273 -21.53 -4.84 2.01
CA HIS A 273 -20.76 -3.81 2.69
C HIS A 273 -20.56 -2.60 1.77
N ASP A 274 -20.27 -1.45 2.35
CA ASP A 274 -20.09 -0.23 1.57
C ASP A 274 -18.74 -0.24 0.80
N THR A 275 -18.79 -0.17 -0.53
CA THR A 275 -17.63 -0.13 -1.44
C THR A 275 -17.14 1.31 -1.73
N HIS A 276 -17.61 2.31 -0.99
CA HIS A 276 -17.20 3.71 -1.16
C HIS A 276 -15.87 4.01 -0.45
N GLY A 277 -14.78 3.74 -1.16
CA GLY A 277 -13.45 4.29 -0.89
C GLY A 277 -13.36 5.80 -1.22
N TRP A 278 -12.26 6.24 -1.84
CA TRP A 278 -12.08 7.64 -2.26
C TRP A 278 -13.23 8.10 -3.19
N PRO A 279 -13.82 9.30 -2.99
CA PRO A 279 -13.35 10.39 -2.12
C PRO A 279 -13.95 10.45 -0.71
N THR A 280 -15.00 9.66 -0.40
CA THR A 280 -15.72 9.77 0.87
C THR A 280 -15.11 8.92 1.97
N PHE A 281 -14.52 7.76 1.62
CA PHE A 281 -14.11 6.71 2.56
C PHE A 281 -15.25 6.30 3.52
N ALA A 282 -16.48 6.25 3.00
CA ALA A 282 -17.65 5.91 3.79
C ALA A 282 -17.66 4.43 4.17
N GLY A 283 -17.15 3.57 3.29
CA GLY A 283 -17.13 2.12 3.48
C GLY A 283 -15.78 1.52 3.88
N TRP A 284 -14.68 2.03 3.33
CA TRP A 284 -13.34 1.52 3.62
C TRP A 284 -12.25 2.60 3.45
N PRO A 285 -11.07 2.46 4.10
CA PRO A 285 -10.60 1.32 4.91
C PRO A 285 -11.32 1.19 6.26
N VAL A 286 -11.62 -0.05 6.65
CA VAL A 286 -12.14 -0.45 7.97
C VAL A 286 -11.34 -1.64 8.49
N ASN A 287 -11.19 -1.80 9.80
CA ASN A 287 -10.22 -2.73 10.40
C ASN A 287 -10.62 -4.22 10.33
N ASP A 288 -11.82 -4.54 9.87
CA ASP A 288 -12.43 -5.88 9.88
C ASP A 288 -12.58 -6.48 8.47
N THR A 289 -12.04 -5.83 7.43
CA THR A 289 -11.94 -6.41 6.07
C THR A 289 -10.50 -6.81 5.71
N LEU A 290 -10.35 -7.99 5.13
CA LEU A 290 -9.11 -8.50 4.53
C LEU A 290 -9.06 -8.32 3.00
N THR A 291 -10.13 -7.77 2.40
CA THR A 291 -10.31 -7.58 0.96
C THR A 291 -10.20 -6.12 0.52
N HIS A 292 -9.91 -5.19 1.44
CA HIS A 292 -9.63 -3.79 1.10
C HIS A 292 -8.23 -3.36 1.54
N GLN A 293 -7.61 -2.47 0.77
CA GLN A 293 -6.24 -2.01 1.00
C GLN A 293 -6.15 -1.16 2.27
N GLN A 294 -5.54 -1.73 3.31
CA GLN A 294 -5.37 -1.10 4.63
C GLN A 294 -4.26 -0.02 4.70
N ALA A 295 -3.42 0.10 3.67
CA ALA A 295 -2.29 1.03 3.68
C ALA A 295 -2.17 1.85 2.38
N TYR A 296 -2.04 3.17 2.52
CA TYR A 296 -1.79 4.10 1.43
C TYR A 296 -0.57 4.99 1.74
N TYR A 297 0.16 5.43 0.70
CA TYR A 297 1.43 6.13 0.91
C TYR A 297 1.32 7.42 1.76
N VAL A 298 0.21 8.17 1.65
CA VAL A 298 -0.03 9.38 2.47
C VAL A 298 -0.34 9.01 3.94
N TRP A 299 -1.01 7.90 4.20
CA TRP A 299 -1.25 7.43 5.57
C TRP A 299 0.05 6.97 6.23
N LEU A 300 0.94 6.34 5.45
CA LEU A 300 2.29 6.00 5.88
C LEU A 300 3.18 7.23 6.06
N GLU A 301 3.02 8.27 5.22
CA GLU A 301 3.69 9.56 5.37
C GLU A 301 3.30 10.24 6.68
N ARG A 302 2.01 10.25 7.02
CA ARG A 302 1.49 10.75 8.30
C ARG A 302 2.13 10.01 9.49
N ALA A 303 2.22 8.68 9.43
CA ALA A 303 2.85 7.88 10.47
C ALA A 303 4.37 8.16 10.59
N TRP A 304 5.07 8.30 9.46
CA TRP A 304 6.48 8.72 9.42
C TRP A 304 6.67 10.12 10.01
N MET A 305 5.81 11.09 9.71
CA MET A 305 5.85 12.41 10.34
C MET A 305 5.64 12.33 11.85
N ALA A 306 4.73 11.48 12.31
CA ALA A 306 4.42 11.28 13.73
C ALA A 306 5.51 10.55 14.53
N GLY A 307 6.45 9.83 13.89
CA GLY A 307 7.56 9.18 14.58
C GLY A 307 7.95 7.79 14.08
N LEU A 308 7.26 7.23 13.09
CA LEU A 308 7.61 5.91 12.52
C LEU A 308 8.98 5.98 11.81
N ARG A 309 9.91 5.11 12.19
CA ARG A 309 11.29 5.09 11.66
C ARG A 309 11.67 3.78 11.00
N LEU A 310 11.05 2.67 11.37
CA LEU A 310 11.24 1.38 10.74
C LEU A 310 9.88 0.73 10.43
N VAL A 311 9.76 0.11 9.25
CA VAL A 311 8.66 -0.79 8.86
C VAL A 311 9.27 -2.10 8.40
N VAL A 312 8.71 -3.25 8.80
CA VAL A 312 8.87 -4.50 8.04
C VAL A 312 7.67 -4.66 7.12
N ALA A 313 7.90 -4.49 5.83
CA ALA A 313 6.90 -4.68 4.79
C ALA A 313 6.82 -6.17 4.47
N GLN A 314 5.82 -6.86 5.01
CA GLN A 314 5.59 -8.29 4.79
C GLN A 314 4.90 -8.47 3.43
N THR A 315 5.58 -9.12 2.48
CA THR A 315 4.93 -9.60 1.24
C THR A 315 4.14 -10.86 1.55
N VAL A 316 2.93 -11.01 1.01
CA VAL A 316 1.96 -11.99 1.48
C VAL A 316 1.22 -12.73 0.36
N GLU A 317 1.21 -14.06 0.44
CA GLU A 317 0.43 -14.91 -0.46
C GLU A 317 -0.03 -16.21 0.23
N ASP A 318 -1.23 -16.65 -0.18
CA ASP A 318 -1.77 -17.97 0.12
C ASP A 318 -2.26 -18.61 -1.18
N GLU A 319 -1.45 -19.53 -1.74
CA GLU A 319 -1.77 -20.33 -2.93
C GLU A 319 -3.22 -20.88 -2.89
N PRO A 320 -3.73 -21.43 -1.76
CA PRO A 320 -5.07 -22.01 -1.71
C PRO A 320 -6.18 -20.99 -2.02
N ILE A 321 -6.08 -19.77 -1.47
CA ILE A 321 -7.06 -18.70 -1.73
C ILE A 321 -6.97 -18.30 -3.20
N CYS A 322 -5.75 -17.99 -3.67
CA CYS A 322 -5.54 -17.70 -5.09
C CYS A 322 -6.14 -18.77 -5.98
N ARG A 323 -6.09 -20.07 -5.63
CA ARG A 323 -6.58 -21.18 -6.45
C ARG A 323 -8.09 -21.45 -6.37
N ILE A 324 -8.82 -20.93 -5.39
CA ILE A 324 -10.30 -21.03 -5.36
C ILE A 324 -11.00 -19.86 -6.05
N GLU A 325 -10.35 -18.70 -6.19
CA GLU A 325 -10.95 -17.51 -6.81
C GLU A 325 -11.37 -17.71 -8.29
N PRO A 326 -12.39 -16.99 -8.79
CA PRO A 326 -12.75 -17.02 -10.20
C PRO A 326 -11.75 -16.24 -11.06
N THR A 327 -11.29 -15.06 -10.62
CA THR A 327 -10.43 -14.17 -11.42
C THR A 327 -9.04 -13.98 -10.79
N ARG A 328 -8.03 -13.76 -11.65
CA ARG A 328 -6.62 -13.56 -11.26
C ARG A 328 -5.92 -12.68 -12.27
N THR A 329 -4.95 -11.91 -11.81
CA THR A 329 -4.04 -11.12 -12.66
C THR A 329 -2.70 -11.83 -12.94
N HIS A 330 -2.36 -12.85 -12.14
CA HIS A 330 -1.12 -13.63 -12.23
C HIS A 330 -1.29 -15.05 -11.67
N SER A 331 -0.22 -15.85 -11.70
CA SER A 331 -0.20 -17.24 -11.24
C SER A 331 -0.12 -17.38 -9.72
N CYS A 332 -0.78 -18.39 -9.16
CA CYS A 332 -0.73 -18.73 -7.73
C CYS A 332 0.59 -19.38 -7.24
N ASP A 333 1.71 -19.19 -7.94
CA ASP A 333 3.04 -19.49 -7.38
C ASP A 333 3.37 -18.38 -6.38
N GLU A 334 3.40 -18.68 -5.08
CA GLU A 334 3.69 -17.68 -4.05
C GLU A 334 5.05 -17.00 -4.26
N THR A 335 6.03 -17.73 -4.80
CA THR A 335 7.35 -17.16 -5.13
C THR A 335 7.29 -16.23 -6.35
N HIS A 336 6.21 -16.26 -7.13
CA HIS A 336 5.92 -15.24 -8.15
C HIS A 336 5.23 -14.02 -7.52
N THR A 337 4.18 -14.19 -6.71
CA THR A 337 3.49 -13.08 -6.02
C THR A 337 4.46 -12.24 -5.20
N ILE A 338 5.31 -12.87 -4.38
CA ILE A 338 6.38 -12.21 -3.59
C ILE A 338 7.30 -11.34 -4.48
N LYS A 339 7.63 -11.76 -5.72
CA LYS A 339 8.45 -10.93 -6.64
C LYS A 339 7.67 -9.70 -7.11
N LEU A 340 6.39 -9.85 -7.44
CA LEU A 340 5.53 -8.75 -7.88
C LEU A 340 5.33 -7.73 -6.76
N GLU A 341 5.17 -8.19 -5.51
CA GLU A 341 5.11 -7.34 -4.33
C GLU A 341 6.43 -6.61 -4.05
N ILE A 342 7.58 -7.29 -4.17
CA ILE A 342 8.89 -6.63 -4.06
C ILE A 342 9.05 -5.55 -5.14
N GLU A 343 8.59 -5.78 -6.37
CA GLU A 343 8.54 -4.73 -7.40
C GLU A 343 7.51 -3.64 -7.09
N ARG A 344 6.41 -3.94 -6.40
CA ARG A 344 5.46 -2.94 -5.89
C ARG A 344 6.13 -2.04 -4.85
N LEU A 345 6.87 -2.61 -3.89
CA LEU A 345 7.62 -1.85 -2.88
C LEU A 345 8.72 -0.99 -3.51
N ARG A 346 9.45 -1.50 -4.50
CA ARG A 346 10.41 -0.72 -5.31
C ARG A 346 9.71 0.38 -6.11
N GLY A 347 8.49 0.13 -6.58
CA GLY A 347 7.63 1.10 -7.24
C GLY A 347 7.18 2.22 -6.30
N LEU A 348 6.81 1.87 -5.07
CA LEU A 348 6.42 2.82 -4.02
C LEU A 348 7.58 3.74 -3.64
N GLU A 349 8.81 3.20 -3.48
CA GLU A 349 10.01 4.02 -3.26
C GLU A 349 10.22 5.06 -4.38
N ARG A 350 10.09 4.63 -5.65
CA ARG A 350 10.18 5.54 -6.81
C ARG A 350 9.03 6.55 -6.87
N TYR A 351 7.82 6.17 -6.46
CA TYR A 351 6.67 7.05 -6.44
C TYR A 351 6.79 8.12 -5.36
N VAL A 352 7.21 7.77 -4.15
CA VAL A 352 7.50 8.71 -3.06
C VAL A 352 8.67 9.63 -3.43
N ASP A 353 9.70 9.11 -4.11
CA ASP A 353 10.75 9.94 -4.72
C ASP A 353 10.18 10.96 -5.72
N ALA A 354 9.35 10.53 -6.66
CA ALA A 354 8.72 11.41 -7.63
C ALA A 354 7.89 12.53 -6.98
N GLN A 355 7.08 12.21 -5.96
CA GLN A 355 6.33 13.22 -5.20
C GLN A 355 7.26 14.20 -4.45
N SER A 356 8.46 13.76 -4.08
CA SER A 356 9.42 14.51 -3.26
C SER A 356 10.52 15.25 -4.06
N GLY A 357 10.33 15.48 -5.37
CA GLY A 357 11.32 16.16 -6.21
C GLY A 357 12.38 15.25 -6.86
N GLY A 358 12.08 13.97 -7.00
CA GLY A 358 12.84 13.02 -7.82
C GLY A 358 13.72 12.03 -7.04
N ARG A 359 14.57 11.32 -7.79
CA ARG A 359 15.31 10.15 -7.33
C ARG A 359 16.18 10.47 -6.10
N GLY A 360 16.06 9.65 -5.05
CA GLY A 360 16.80 9.80 -3.81
C GLY A 360 16.25 10.88 -2.86
N LYS A 361 15.25 11.68 -3.25
CA LYS A 361 14.72 12.78 -2.42
C LYS A 361 13.69 12.34 -1.38
N GLY A 362 12.82 11.39 -1.70
CA GLY A 362 11.71 10.92 -0.85
C GLY A 362 12.09 10.30 0.49
N TRP A 363 11.12 10.20 1.39
CA TRP A 363 11.31 9.73 2.77
C TRP A 363 11.27 8.21 2.94
N PHE A 364 10.65 7.46 2.03
CA PHE A 364 10.56 6.00 2.06
C PHE A 364 11.84 5.34 1.52
N ARG A 365 12.46 4.39 2.24
CA ARG A 365 13.67 3.68 1.74
C ARG A 365 13.70 2.20 2.04
N LEU A 366 13.90 1.38 1.00
CA LEU A 366 14.21 -0.03 1.16
C LEU A 366 15.62 -0.22 1.74
N VAL A 367 15.74 -1.07 2.76
CA VAL A 367 17.00 -1.35 3.46
C VAL A 367 17.22 -2.84 3.67
N TYR A 368 18.49 -3.26 3.57
CA TYR A 368 18.88 -4.66 3.45
C TYR A 368 19.89 -5.12 4.51
N ASN A 369 20.14 -4.30 5.54
CA ASN A 369 20.92 -4.62 6.73
C ASN A 369 20.78 -3.51 7.80
N PRO A 370 21.09 -3.78 9.09
CA PRO A 370 20.98 -2.80 10.16
C PRO A 370 21.77 -1.50 9.91
N ARG A 371 22.95 -1.56 9.28
CA ARG A 371 23.75 -0.35 8.96
C ARG A 371 23.06 0.54 7.90
N GLN A 372 22.29 -0.02 6.98
CA GLN A 372 21.47 0.75 6.05
C GLN A 372 20.24 1.33 6.74
N ALA A 373 19.52 0.53 7.53
CA ALA A 373 18.38 1.00 8.33
C ALA A 373 18.78 2.20 9.20
N ARG A 374 19.86 2.06 9.96
CA ARG A 374 20.42 3.09 10.83
C ARG A 374 20.72 4.40 10.09
N ARG A 375 21.49 4.36 8.99
CA ARG A 375 21.80 5.55 8.18
C ARG A 375 20.58 6.20 7.52
N THR A 376 19.54 5.42 7.21
CA THR A 376 18.28 5.93 6.68
C THR A 376 17.54 6.72 7.77
N ILE A 377 17.40 6.13 8.96
CA ILE A 377 16.74 6.76 10.12
C ILE A 377 17.46 8.04 10.55
N GLU A 378 18.79 8.02 10.61
CA GLU A 378 19.62 9.21 10.91
C GLU A 378 19.44 10.35 9.89
N ARG A 379 19.04 10.04 8.65
CA ARG A 379 18.69 11.03 7.62
C ARG A 379 17.24 11.51 7.71
N GLY A 380 16.53 11.14 8.79
CA GLY A 380 15.11 11.43 9.00
C GLY A 380 14.17 10.66 8.07
N LYS A 381 14.63 9.55 7.47
CA LYS A 381 13.87 8.76 6.49
C LYS A 381 13.31 7.49 7.13
N LEU A 382 12.21 6.97 6.58
CA LEU A 382 11.66 5.67 6.94
C LEU A 382 12.52 4.55 6.38
N ALA A 383 13.02 3.67 7.24
CA ALA A 383 13.69 2.43 6.87
C ALA A 383 12.66 1.31 6.67
N VAL A 384 12.65 0.69 5.50
CA VAL A 384 11.69 -0.36 5.13
C VAL A 384 12.45 -1.65 4.86
N VAL A 385 12.27 -2.63 5.74
CA VAL A 385 12.78 -4.00 5.61
C VAL A 385 11.75 -4.81 4.83
N ILE A 386 12.19 -5.70 3.95
CA ILE A 386 11.28 -6.63 3.26
C ILE A 386 11.20 -7.94 4.07
N GLY A 387 10.00 -8.33 4.45
CA GLY A 387 9.70 -9.64 5.03
C GLY A 387 8.81 -10.46 4.10
N VAL A 388 8.57 -11.73 4.45
CA VAL A 388 7.73 -12.68 3.69
C VAL A 388 6.87 -13.45 4.67
N GLU A 389 5.56 -13.37 4.49
CA GLU A 389 4.55 -14.16 5.19
C GLU A 389 3.76 -14.96 4.18
N SER A 390 3.97 -16.28 4.16
CA SER A 390 3.51 -17.12 3.05
C SER A 390 3.11 -18.48 3.60
N SER A 391 2.06 -19.06 3.06
CA SER A 391 1.64 -20.42 3.43
C SER A 391 2.55 -21.50 2.84
N ASN A 392 3.00 -21.31 1.59
CA ASN A 392 3.90 -22.18 0.83
C ASN A 392 5.24 -21.45 0.52
N PRO A 393 6.00 -20.98 1.54
CA PRO A 393 7.23 -20.23 1.31
C PRO A 393 8.26 -21.10 0.60
N LEU A 394 9.01 -20.50 -0.33
CA LEU A 394 9.98 -21.18 -1.20
C LEU A 394 9.38 -22.24 -2.14
N GLY A 395 8.05 -22.34 -2.27
CA GLY A 395 7.38 -23.44 -2.99
C GLY A 395 7.46 -24.79 -2.25
N CYS A 396 7.77 -24.77 -0.96
CA CYS A 396 7.94 -25.95 -0.12
C CYS A 396 6.65 -26.40 0.58
N GLY A 397 5.62 -26.68 -0.21
CA GLY A 397 4.35 -27.23 0.26
C GLY A 397 4.45 -28.72 0.62
N GLU A 398 3.33 -29.28 1.08
CA GLU A 398 3.23 -30.71 1.38
C GLU A 398 2.00 -31.34 0.69
N ARG A 399 1.98 -32.67 0.54
CA ARG A 399 0.77 -33.43 0.22
C ARG A 399 0.75 -34.75 1.00
N ILE A 400 -0.32 -35.00 1.76
CA ILE A 400 -0.55 -36.18 2.60
C ILE A 400 0.69 -36.50 3.45
N GLY A 401 1.19 -35.50 4.17
CA GLY A 401 2.34 -35.62 5.08
C GLY A 401 3.71 -35.66 4.40
N LYS A 402 3.79 -35.56 3.07
CA LYS A 402 5.05 -35.63 2.32
C LYS A 402 5.48 -34.25 1.81
N PRO A 403 6.72 -33.80 2.08
CA PRO A 403 7.22 -32.52 1.56
C PRO A 403 7.40 -32.60 0.04
N ARG A 404 7.07 -31.51 -0.66
CA ARG A 404 7.24 -31.38 -2.13
C ARG A 404 8.58 -30.79 -2.55
N CYS A 405 9.48 -30.53 -1.61
CA CYS A 405 10.79 -29.93 -1.87
C CYS A 405 11.91 -30.60 -1.05
N THR A 406 13.16 -30.33 -1.41
CA THR A 406 14.36 -30.87 -0.77
C THR A 406 15.13 -29.79 0.01
N ARG A 407 16.16 -30.21 0.76
CA ARG A 407 17.11 -29.27 1.39
C ARG A 407 17.78 -28.33 0.38
N ALA A 408 18.08 -28.82 -0.82
CA ALA A 408 18.70 -28.01 -1.86
C ALA A 408 17.74 -26.97 -2.45
N ASP A 409 16.42 -27.22 -2.41
CA ASP A 409 15.40 -26.22 -2.75
C ASP A 409 15.33 -25.12 -1.69
N VAL A 410 15.38 -25.50 -0.40
CA VAL A 410 15.44 -24.54 0.72
C VAL A 410 16.64 -23.60 0.57
N ASP A 411 17.83 -24.13 0.31
CA ASP A 411 19.04 -23.32 0.10
C ASP A 411 18.90 -22.35 -1.07
N ARG A 412 18.48 -22.86 -2.25
CA ARG A 412 18.23 -22.03 -3.43
C ARG A 412 17.19 -20.94 -3.17
N GLY A 413 16.11 -21.29 -2.47
CA GLY A 413 15.01 -20.40 -2.13
C GLY A 413 15.46 -19.27 -1.19
N LEU A 414 16.11 -19.59 -0.08
CA LEU A 414 16.64 -18.58 0.85
C LEU A 414 17.66 -17.66 0.16
N ASP A 415 18.57 -18.21 -0.65
CA ASP A 415 19.53 -17.40 -1.40
C ASP A 415 18.86 -16.51 -2.44
N HIS A 416 17.76 -16.97 -3.05
CA HIS A 416 16.96 -16.20 -4.00
C HIS A 416 16.20 -15.06 -3.32
N LEU A 417 15.46 -15.33 -2.23
CA LEU A 417 14.78 -14.29 -1.46
C LEU A 417 15.77 -13.22 -0.95
N ARG A 418 16.96 -13.63 -0.49
CA ARG A 418 18.00 -12.68 -0.05
C ARG A 418 18.52 -11.79 -1.17
N ARG A 419 18.65 -12.31 -2.40
CA ARG A 419 19.00 -11.52 -3.60
C ARG A 419 17.89 -10.55 -4.00
N LEU A 420 16.62 -10.91 -3.81
CA LEU A 420 15.48 -9.99 -4.03
C LEU A 420 15.41 -8.87 -2.97
N GLY A 421 15.91 -9.12 -1.76
CA GLY A 421 16.04 -8.14 -0.69
C GLY A 421 15.42 -8.55 0.64
N VAL A 422 14.73 -9.70 0.69
CA VAL A 422 14.05 -10.22 1.89
C VAL A 422 15.03 -10.43 3.04
N ARG A 423 14.62 -10.03 4.25
CA ARG A 423 15.39 -10.18 5.50
C ARG A 423 14.59 -10.81 6.64
N SER A 424 13.26 -10.74 6.63
CA SER A 424 12.37 -11.49 7.53
C SER A 424 11.63 -12.59 6.77
N LEU A 425 11.25 -13.67 7.44
CA LEU A 425 10.46 -14.77 6.86
C LEU A 425 9.72 -15.54 7.95
N PHE A 426 8.42 -15.75 7.74
CA PHE A 426 7.59 -16.71 8.46
C PHE A 426 7.82 -18.13 7.92
N PRO A 427 8.09 -19.14 8.79
CA PRO A 427 8.21 -20.53 8.35
C PRO A 427 6.88 -21.20 7.99
N ALA A 428 5.75 -20.68 8.49
CA ALA A 428 4.37 -21.10 8.18
C ALA A 428 3.42 -19.92 8.39
N HIS A 429 2.22 -19.98 7.79
CA HIS A 429 1.19 -18.94 7.87
C HIS A 429 -0.20 -19.53 8.16
N TRP A 430 -1.01 -19.87 7.14
CA TRP A 430 -2.37 -20.37 7.34
C TRP A 430 -2.54 -21.88 7.12
N VAL A 431 -1.73 -22.54 6.28
CA VAL A 431 -1.84 -24.01 6.06
C VAL A 431 -0.55 -24.78 6.38
N ASP A 432 -0.69 -26.07 6.65
CA ASP A 432 0.41 -27.03 6.83
C ASP A 432 1.33 -27.04 5.60
N ASN A 433 2.64 -26.87 5.81
CA ASN A 433 3.64 -26.91 4.75
C ASN A 433 4.78 -27.90 5.06
N ALA A 434 5.83 -27.97 4.23
CA ALA A 434 6.93 -28.91 4.45
C ALA A 434 7.74 -28.62 5.73
N PHE A 435 7.64 -27.41 6.30
CA PHE A 435 8.45 -26.94 7.42
C PHE A 435 7.78 -27.08 8.77
N ALA A 436 6.54 -26.63 8.89
CA ALA A 436 5.77 -26.66 10.13
C ALA A 436 4.27 -26.77 9.86
N GLY A 437 3.50 -26.99 10.92
CA GLY A 437 2.08 -26.64 10.94
C GLY A 437 1.90 -25.27 11.57
N PRO A 438 0.93 -24.47 11.09
CA PRO A 438 0.56 -23.23 11.74
C PRO A 438 -0.28 -23.50 13.00
N ALA A 439 -0.39 -22.52 13.89
CA ALA A 439 -1.38 -22.57 14.94
C ALA A 439 -2.79 -22.52 14.34
N LEU A 440 -3.78 -22.98 15.10
CA LEU A 440 -5.16 -22.99 14.64
C LEU A 440 -5.80 -21.62 14.88
N GLU A 441 -6.52 -21.10 13.89
CA GLU A 441 -7.40 -19.94 14.05
C GLU A 441 -8.79 -20.42 14.54
N GLY A 442 -9.49 -19.57 15.28
CA GLY A 442 -10.82 -19.87 15.82
C GLY A 442 -11.96 -19.42 14.91
N GLY A 443 -13.18 -19.84 15.25
CA GLY A 443 -14.42 -19.40 14.58
C GLY A 443 -14.48 -19.72 13.09
N ALA A 444 -15.29 -18.97 12.34
CA ALA A 444 -15.51 -19.23 10.91
C ALA A 444 -14.24 -19.06 10.05
N ARG A 445 -13.32 -18.16 10.44
CA ARG A 445 -11.99 -18.05 9.82
C ARG A 445 -11.20 -19.36 9.97
N GLY A 446 -11.19 -19.94 11.17
CA GLY A 446 -10.58 -21.24 11.45
C GLY A 446 -11.14 -22.37 10.58
N VAL A 447 -12.48 -22.42 10.46
CA VAL A 447 -13.18 -23.37 9.58
C VAL A 447 -12.71 -23.23 8.13
N PHE A 448 -12.72 -22.01 7.60
CA PHE A 448 -12.30 -21.75 6.21
C PHE A 448 -10.82 -22.10 5.99
N ILE A 449 -9.93 -21.72 6.90
CA ILE A 449 -8.51 -22.07 6.84
C ILE A 449 -8.30 -23.59 6.89
N ASN A 450 -9.10 -24.34 7.65
CA ASN A 450 -9.05 -25.81 7.68
C ASN A 450 -9.46 -26.43 6.32
N ILE A 451 -10.43 -25.84 5.62
CA ILE A 451 -10.81 -26.23 4.25
C ILE A 451 -9.68 -25.89 3.26
N LEU A 452 -9.05 -24.72 3.37
CA LEU A 452 -7.86 -24.37 2.58
C LEU A 452 -6.69 -25.33 2.84
N ASN A 453 -6.53 -25.81 4.08
CA ASN A 453 -5.53 -26.81 4.44
C ASN A 453 -5.80 -28.16 3.76
N ALA A 454 -7.06 -28.61 3.76
CA ALA A 454 -7.47 -29.81 3.04
C ALA A 454 -7.26 -29.67 1.53
N PHE A 455 -7.58 -28.51 0.95
CA PHE A 455 -7.35 -28.21 -0.47
C PHE A 455 -5.86 -28.29 -0.84
N ALA A 456 -5.00 -27.64 -0.06
CA ALA A 456 -3.55 -27.62 -0.27
C ALA A 456 -2.91 -29.00 -0.08
N THR A 457 -3.11 -29.59 1.11
CA THR A 457 -2.36 -30.76 1.60
C THR A 457 -3.05 -32.09 1.31
N GLY A 458 -4.34 -32.10 0.95
CA GLY A 458 -5.13 -33.32 0.83
C GLY A 458 -5.52 -33.93 2.18
N SER A 459 -5.55 -33.12 3.25
CA SER A 459 -6.02 -33.51 4.58
C SER A 459 -6.41 -32.29 5.41
N TYR A 460 -7.51 -32.36 6.15
CA TYR A 460 -7.81 -31.39 7.21
C TYR A 460 -6.76 -31.41 8.32
N PHE A 461 -6.70 -30.37 9.14
CA PHE A 461 -5.74 -30.31 10.26
C PHE A 461 -5.89 -31.52 11.19
N ARG A 462 -4.75 -32.03 11.65
CA ARG A 462 -4.70 -32.99 12.77
C ARG A 462 -4.43 -32.21 14.04
N THR A 463 -5.15 -32.52 15.11
CA THR A 463 -5.11 -31.70 16.33
C THR A 463 -4.78 -32.51 17.59
N GLU A 464 -3.99 -31.91 18.47
CA GLU A 464 -3.52 -32.50 19.72
C GLU A 464 -3.85 -31.58 20.92
N PRO A 465 -3.79 -32.08 22.17
CA PRO A 465 -3.78 -31.22 23.35
C PRO A 465 -2.58 -30.26 23.29
N CYS A 466 -2.80 -29.01 23.65
CA CYS A 466 -1.76 -27.98 23.60
C CYS A 466 -0.64 -28.21 24.62
N PRO A 467 0.60 -27.77 24.32
CA PRO A 467 1.73 -27.96 25.23
C PRO A 467 1.59 -27.15 26.52
N HIS A 468 0.93 -25.98 26.50
CA HIS A 468 0.70 -25.15 27.69
C HIS A 468 -0.79 -24.78 27.90
N PRO A 469 -1.21 -24.50 29.14
CA PRO A 469 -2.56 -24.00 29.42
C PRO A 469 -2.84 -22.64 28.76
N GLY A 470 -4.01 -22.51 28.13
CA GLY A 470 -4.48 -21.27 27.49
C GLY A 470 -4.14 -21.13 25.99
N GLU A 471 -3.35 -22.05 25.44
CA GLU A 471 -3.04 -22.13 24.00
C GLU A 471 -4.15 -22.82 23.17
N GLY A 472 -3.96 -22.92 21.85
CA GLY A 472 -4.86 -23.58 20.89
C GLY A 472 -6.15 -22.83 20.62
N GLU A 473 -7.06 -23.43 19.85
CA GLU A 473 -8.41 -22.91 19.60
C GLU A 473 -9.47 -24.01 19.60
N GLU A 474 -10.73 -23.64 19.78
CA GLU A 474 -11.85 -24.58 19.59
C GLU A 474 -12.11 -24.78 18.09
N VAL A 475 -11.95 -26.02 17.62
CA VAL A 475 -12.00 -26.34 16.19
C VAL A 475 -13.41 -26.75 15.80
N THR A 476 -14.14 -25.84 15.17
CA THR A 476 -15.48 -26.08 14.62
C THR A 476 -15.40 -26.62 13.19
N THR A 477 -16.54 -27.14 12.71
CA THR A 477 -16.70 -27.83 11.42
C THR A 477 -18.03 -27.44 10.80
N LEU A 478 -18.10 -27.43 9.47
CA LEU A 478 -19.37 -27.31 8.74
C LEU A 478 -20.09 -28.65 8.66
N GLU A 479 -21.42 -28.61 8.73
CA GLU A 479 -22.27 -29.73 8.34
C GLU A 479 -22.19 -29.98 6.82
N PRO A 480 -22.47 -31.21 6.32
CA PRO A 480 -22.34 -31.54 4.90
C PRO A 480 -23.13 -30.62 3.95
N PHE A 481 -24.30 -30.14 4.38
CA PHE A 481 -25.11 -29.19 3.61
C PHE A 481 -24.43 -27.82 3.50
N GLU A 482 -23.86 -27.29 4.59
CA GLU A 482 -23.18 -25.99 4.61
C GLU A 482 -21.91 -26.03 3.74
N LEU A 483 -21.18 -27.14 3.79
CA LEU A 483 -20.00 -27.37 2.96
C LEU A 483 -20.38 -27.48 1.46
N GLN A 484 -21.53 -28.09 1.15
CA GLN A 484 -22.07 -28.14 -0.22
C GLN A 484 -22.54 -26.76 -0.72
N VAL A 485 -23.09 -25.92 0.16
CA VAL A 485 -23.40 -24.50 -0.15
C VAL A 485 -22.10 -23.75 -0.45
N LEU A 486 -21.08 -23.85 0.41
CA LEU A 486 -19.79 -23.19 0.19
C LEU A 486 -19.11 -23.63 -1.12
N ALA A 487 -19.14 -24.92 -1.44
CA ALA A 487 -18.62 -25.46 -2.69
C ALA A 487 -19.32 -24.94 -3.96
N SER A 488 -20.56 -24.43 -3.85
CA SER A 488 -21.25 -23.79 -4.99
C SER A 488 -20.63 -22.44 -5.37
N PHE A 489 -20.02 -21.73 -4.41
CA PHE A 489 -19.27 -20.49 -4.65
C PHE A 489 -17.83 -20.75 -5.10
N PHE A 490 -17.23 -21.86 -4.64
CA PHE A 490 -15.86 -22.26 -4.96
C PHE A 490 -15.79 -23.63 -5.65
N PRO A 491 -16.15 -23.74 -6.95
CA PRO A 491 -16.16 -25.01 -7.67
C PRO A 491 -14.83 -25.77 -7.65
N ALA A 492 -13.70 -25.06 -7.54
CA ALA A 492 -12.38 -25.67 -7.41
C ALA A 492 -12.23 -26.55 -6.15
N ALA A 493 -13.01 -26.28 -5.09
CA ALA A 493 -12.98 -27.01 -3.82
C ALA A 493 -14.08 -28.09 -3.72
N ALA A 494 -14.89 -28.32 -4.76
CA ALA A 494 -16.08 -29.17 -4.70
C ALA A 494 -15.81 -30.63 -4.29
N GLU A 495 -14.63 -31.19 -4.60
CA GLU A 495 -14.25 -32.54 -4.16
C GLU A 495 -14.19 -32.67 -2.62
N LEU A 496 -13.82 -31.60 -1.90
CA LEU A 496 -13.77 -31.60 -0.43
C LEU A 496 -15.16 -31.67 0.21
N ALA A 497 -16.19 -31.13 -0.48
CA ALA A 497 -17.56 -31.20 -0.01
C ALA A 497 -18.12 -32.63 -0.03
N ALA A 498 -17.64 -33.47 -0.96
CA ALA A 498 -17.98 -34.89 -1.00
C ALA A 498 -17.25 -35.73 0.07
N GLU A 499 -16.08 -35.29 0.54
CA GLU A 499 -15.34 -35.93 1.64
C GLU A 499 -15.94 -35.58 3.02
N GLY A 500 -16.43 -34.34 3.18
CA GLY A 500 -16.92 -33.81 4.44
C GLY A 500 -15.78 -33.35 5.37
N MET A 501 -16.11 -32.66 6.47
CA MET A 501 -15.14 -32.31 7.51
C MET A 501 -15.08 -33.39 8.60
N PRO A 502 -13.90 -33.70 9.18
CA PRO A 502 -13.78 -34.62 10.30
C PRO A 502 -14.27 -33.99 11.59
N THR A 503 -14.74 -34.80 12.55
CA THR A 503 -15.07 -34.31 13.89
C THR A 503 -13.80 -34.12 14.75
N TYR A 504 -13.81 -33.10 15.60
CA TYR A 504 -12.69 -32.79 16.50
C TYR A 504 -13.04 -33.05 17.97
N PRO A 505 -12.05 -33.42 18.81
CA PRO A 505 -12.26 -33.52 20.26
C PRO A 505 -12.64 -32.14 20.86
N PRO A 506 -13.51 -32.10 21.88
CA PRO A 506 -13.98 -30.85 22.48
C PRO A 506 -12.88 -30.09 23.24
N GLY A 507 -13.09 -28.78 23.40
CA GLY A 507 -12.16 -27.84 24.04
C GLY A 507 -11.04 -27.37 23.10
N ARG A 508 -10.15 -26.51 23.62
CA ARG A 508 -9.05 -25.93 22.82
C ARG A 508 -8.05 -27.01 22.37
N ARG A 509 -7.66 -26.95 21.10
CA ARG A 509 -6.74 -27.87 20.42
C ARG A 509 -5.62 -27.09 19.73
N CYS A 510 -4.45 -27.73 19.60
CA CYS A 510 -3.31 -27.21 18.86
C CYS A 510 -3.05 -28.07 17.62
N ASN A 511 -2.37 -27.53 16.60
CA ASN A 511 -2.00 -28.28 15.40
C ASN A 511 -0.89 -29.29 15.72
N ALA A 512 -1.15 -30.58 15.44
CA ALA A 512 -0.30 -31.72 15.78
C ALA A 512 0.90 -31.96 14.83
N ARG A 513 1.14 -31.07 13.86
CA ARG A 513 2.27 -31.20 12.94
C ARG A 513 3.60 -30.78 13.56
N GLY A 514 3.59 -29.73 14.39
CA GLY A 514 4.79 -29.12 14.96
C GLY A 514 5.84 -28.73 13.92
N LEU A 515 7.11 -28.63 14.33
CA LEU A 515 8.24 -28.30 13.45
C LEU A 515 8.86 -29.58 12.85
N THR A 516 8.83 -29.73 11.52
CA THR A 516 9.30 -30.94 10.83
C THR A 516 10.85 -31.07 10.83
N ARG A 517 11.36 -32.20 10.29
CA ARG A 517 12.81 -32.36 10.03
C ARG A 517 13.35 -31.35 9.02
N LEU A 518 12.52 -30.92 8.06
CA LEU A 518 12.91 -29.91 7.07
C LEU A 518 12.73 -28.49 7.63
N GLY A 519 11.72 -28.24 8.46
CA GLY A 519 11.59 -26.98 9.20
C GLY A 519 12.80 -26.71 10.10
N ARG A 520 13.27 -27.72 10.85
CA ARG A 520 14.52 -27.59 11.62
C ARG A 520 15.75 -27.26 10.76
N TYR A 521 15.77 -27.72 9.51
CA TYR A 521 16.82 -27.37 8.55
C TYR A 521 16.67 -25.93 8.05
N LEU A 522 15.45 -25.50 7.69
CA LEU A 522 15.13 -24.12 7.33
C LEU A 522 15.59 -23.13 8.41
N ILE A 523 15.18 -23.34 9.67
CA ILE A 523 15.58 -22.49 10.80
C ILE A 523 17.11 -22.41 10.93
N GLY A 524 17.82 -23.53 10.84
CA GLY A 524 19.29 -23.55 10.82
C GLY A 524 19.85 -22.69 9.68
N GLN A 525 19.37 -22.89 8.46
CA GLN A 525 19.83 -22.16 7.27
C GLN A 525 19.47 -20.67 7.27
N MET A 526 18.42 -20.25 7.99
CA MET A 526 18.10 -18.85 8.25
C MET A 526 19.07 -18.21 9.24
N ILE A 527 19.46 -18.92 10.31
CA ILE A 527 20.47 -18.49 11.28
C ILE A 527 21.83 -18.29 10.60
N GLU A 528 22.30 -19.27 9.81
CA GLU A 528 23.57 -19.17 9.06
C GLU A 528 23.59 -18.02 8.05
N ARG A 529 22.41 -17.60 7.56
CA ARG A 529 22.25 -16.49 6.62
C ARG A 529 21.98 -15.14 7.32
N HIS A 530 21.87 -15.12 8.65
CA HIS A 530 21.44 -13.94 9.41
C HIS A 530 20.12 -13.34 8.86
N MET A 531 19.09 -14.18 8.74
CA MET A 531 17.71 -13.75 8.46
C MET A 531 16.92 -13.67 9.77
N LEU A 532 16.05 -12.67 9.87
CA LEU A 532 15.08 -12.60 10.95
C LEU A 532 14.10 -13.76 10.79
N ILE A 533 13.77 -14.41 11.90
CA ILE A 533 12.86 -15.55 11.97
C ILE A 533 11.62 -15.06 12.70
N GLU A 534 10.51 -15.00 11.97
CA GLU A 534 9.20 -14.70 12.53
C GLU A 534 8.68 -15.99 13.19
N VAL A 535 8.15 -15.89 14.41
CA VAL A 535 7.69 -17.03 15.21
C VAL A 535 6.22 -16.96 15.63
N ASP A 536 5.50 -15.94 15.16
CA ASP A 536 4.05 -15.96 15.04
C ASP A 536 3.61 -16.91 13.90
N HIS A 537 2.30 -17.19 13.80
CA HIS A 537 1.71 -18.22 12.95
C HIS A 537 2.17 -19.66 13.18
N LEU A 538 3.33 -19.93 13.79
CA LEU A 538 3.77 -21.27 14.14
C LEU A 538 2.84 -21.92 15.17
N SER A 539 2.48 -23.18 14.94
CA SER A 539 1.87 -24.03 15.97
C SER A 539 2.70 -24.03 17.23
N GLU A 540 2.06 -24.17 18.38
CA GLU A 540 2.67 -23.93 19.69
C GLU A 540 3.83 -24.90 19.95
N ALA A 541 3.69 -26.17 19.52
CA ALA A 541 4.75 -27.16 19.52
C ALA A 541 5.89 -26.84 18.52
N ALA A 542 5.59 -26.19 17.39
CA ALA A 542 6.63 -25.72 16.46
C ALA A 542 7.38 -24.52 17.04
N ARG A 543 6.67 -23.51 17.57
CA ARG A 543 7.21 -22.31 18.22
C ARG A 543 8.13 -22.65 19.37
N ASP A 544 7.71 -23.54 20.29
CA ASP A 544 8.56 -24.01 21.39
C ASP A 544 9.87 -24.61 20.89
N ARG A 545 9.80 -25.42 19.81
CA ARG A 545 10.99 -26.04 19.21
C ARG A 545 11.88 -25.04 18.47
N VAL A 546 11.32 -23.96 17.90
CA VAL A 546 12.11 -22.85 17.32
C VAL A 546 12.80 -22.06 18.44
N LEU A 547 12.09 -21.71 19.51
CA LEU A 547 12.67 -21.03 20.69
C LEU A 547 13.83 -21.84 21.28
N GLU A 548 13.71 -23.16 21.40
CA GLU A 548 14.84 -24.00 21.84
C GLU A 548 16.05 -23.98 20.88
N ILE A 549 15.82 -23.90 19.56
CA ILE A 549 16.91 -23.78 18.59
C ILE A 549 17.57 -22.41 18.73
N ALA A 550 16.78 -21.36 18.85
CA ALA A 550 17.19 -19.99 19.06
C ALA A 550 18.05 -19.84 20.35
N GLU A 551 17.62 -20.44 21.47
CA GLU A 551 18.37 -20.52 22.73
C GLU A 551 19.73 -21.22 22.57
N ARG A 552 19.74 -22.42 21.98
CA ARG A 552 21.00 -23.17 21.76
C ARG A 552 21.96 -22.46 20.79
N ARG A 553 21.44 -21.68 19.83
CA ARG A 553 22.25 -20.92 18.85
C ARG A 553 22.53 -19.48 19.29
N ARG A 554 21.94 -19.01 20.41
CA ARG A 554 21.97 -17.61 20.89
C ARG A 554 21.56 -16.62 19.80
N TYR A 555 20.44 -16.90 19.15
CA TYR A 555 19.92 -16.13 18.02
C TYR A 555 18.54 -15.53 18.36
N PRO A 556 18.32 -14.22 18.19
CA PRO A 556 17.01 -13.61 18.45
C PRO A 556 15.99 -14.00 17.37
N VAL A 557 14.73 -14.06 17.76
CA VAL A 557 13.56 -14.29 16.89
C VAL A 557 12.54 -13.17 17.12
N ILE A 558 11.51 -13.07 16.27
CA ILE A 558 10.55 -11.95 16.29
C ILE A 558 9.11 -12.45 16.36
N SER A 559 8.31 -11.85 17.23
CA SER A 559 6.84 -11.91 17.25
C SER A 559 6.31 -10.55 16.73
N SER A 560 6.18 -10.42 15.41
CA SER A 560 5.92 -9.13 14.76
C SER A 560 4.48 -8.66 14.84
N HIS A 561 3.52 -9.57 15.06
CA HIS A 561 2.08 -9.27 15.24
C HIS A 561 1.43 -10.14 16.33
N ASN A 562 2.17 -10.35 17.43
CA ASN A 562 1.85 -11.14 18.63
C ASN A 562 0.34 -11.32 18.91
N GLY A 563 -0.08 -12.59 19.03
CA GLY A 563 -1.45 -12.98 19.35
C GLY A 563 -2.31 -13.30 18.11
N THR A 564 -1.80 -13.03 16.91
CA THR A 564 -2.32 -13.53 15.63
C THR A 564 -1.63 -14.86 15.31
N GLY A 565 -2.36 -15.87 14.81
CA GLY A 565 -1.76 -17.16 14.46
C GLY A 565 -1.12 -17.90 15.65
N GLY A 566 -1.76 -17.87 16.82
CA GLY A 566 -1.40 -18.69 17.99
C GLY A 566 -1.09 -17.91 19.26
N ALA A 567 -1.84 -18.19 20.33
CA ALA A 567 -1.71 -17.49 21.61
C ALA A 567 -0.33 -17.69 22.24
N TRP A 568 0.34 -16.63 22.68
CA TRP A 568 1.65 -16.69 23.36
C TRP A 568 1.49 -16.81 24.87
N THR A 569 2.20 -17.75 25.49
CA THR A 569 2.27 -17.83 26.96
C THR A 569 3.24 -16.80 27.54
N PRO A 570 3.02 -16.35 28.80
CA PRO A 570 4.00 -15.55 29.54
C PRO A 570 5.37 -16.23 29.69
N GLY A 571 5.43 -17.57 29.59
CA GLY A 571 6.68 -18.33 29.58
C GLY A 571 7.46 -18.16 28.29
N GLN A 572 6.81 -18.34 27.14
CA GLN A 572 7.41 -18.15 25.81
C GLN A 572 7.85 -16.69 25.59
N LEU A 573 7.05 -15.70 26.02
CA LEU A 573 7.44 -14.28 25.94
C LEU A 573 8.70 -13.97 26.78
N ARG A 574 8.84 -14.55 27.98
CA ARG A 574 10.08 -14.41 28.76
C ARG A 574 11.29 -15.03 28.04
N ARG A 575 11.12 -16.14 27.32
CA ARG A 575 12.19 -16.76 26.51
C ARG A 575 12.57 -15.87 25.32
N LEU A 576 11.57 -15.34 24.59
CA LEU A 576 11.73 -14.38 23.49
C LEU A 576 12.58 -13.17 23.92
N TYR A 577 12.19 -12.48 24.98
CA TYR A 577 12.92 -11.31 25.47
C TYR A 577 14.31 -11.66 26.04
N ALA A 578 14.48 -12.83 26.67
CA ALA A 578 15.79 -13.29 27.15
C ALA A 578 16.79 -13.56 26.02
N LEU A 579 16.32 -13.80 24.79
CA LEU A 579 17.16 -13.92 23.58
C LEU A 579 17.52 -12.57 22.96
N GLY A 580 16.98 -11.46 23.45
CA GLY A 580 16.98 -10.18 22.74
C GLY A 580 16.07 -10.18 21.50
N GLY A 581 15.06 -11.06 21.48
CA GLY A 581 13.96 -11.00 20.53
C GLY A 581 13.01 -9.85 20.84
N LEU A 582 12.10 -9.60 19.90
CA LEU A 582 11.07 -8.57 19.95
C LEU A 582 9.70 -9.24 19.89
#